data_AF-A0A915NY31-F1
#
_entry.id   AF-A0A915NY31-F1
#
_cell.length_a   1.000
_cell.length_b   1.000
_cell.length_c   1.000
_cell.angle_alpha   90.00
_cell.angle_beta   90.00
_cell.angle_gamma   90.00
#
_symmetry.space_group_name_H-M   'P 1'
#
loop_
_entity.id
_entity.type
_entity.pdbx_description
1 polymer ?
#
loop_
_entity_poly.entity_id
_entity_poly.type
_entity_poly.pdbx_seq_one_letter_code
_entity_poly.pdbx_strand_id
1 'polypeptide(L)'
;MELLLFRPNDYARLYNCTNFNVNLVPYENRVHEFHSWMLITLFVIFELLYIPCMLSMYKHLSNPCYKLLFYIGVTDMLVMLMNGLETGILGLMGAVFCDYPTLIYTSGSIGLSLWFAETSAELLLAINRCLELLNPKLAHDIFKGN
;
A
#
# COMPACT_ATOMS: atom_id res chain seq x y z
N MET A 1 -5.91 -10.27 8.22
CA MET A 1 -7.28 -10.67 7.82
C MET A 1 -7.79 -11.98 8.43
N GLU A 2 -6.95 -12.91 8.89
CA GLU A 2 -7.42 -14.21 9.43
C GLU A 2 -8.46 -14.09 10.57
N LEU A 3 -8.26 -13.15 11.49
CA LEU A 3 -9.19 -12.90 12.60
C LEU A 3 -10.59 -12.49 12.11
N LEU A 4 -10.69 -11.62 11.12
CA LEU A 4 -11.97 -11.15 10.59
C LEU A 4 -12.70 -12.25 9.80
N LEU A 5 -11.97 -13.04 9.00
CA LEU A 5 -12.57 -14.04 8.09
C LEU A 5 -12.84 -15.39 8.76
N PHE A 6 -11.93 -15.87 9.61
CA PHE A 6 -11.98 -17.23 10.16
C PHE A 6 -12.32 -17.29 11.65
N ARG A 7 -12.17 -16.18 12.39
CA ARG A 7 -12.44 -16.12 13.84
C ARG A 7 -13.26 -14.89 14.24
N PRO A 8 -14.48 -14.72 13.72
CA PRO A 8 -15.28 -13.52 13.95
C PRO A 8 -15.60 -13.26 15.43
N ASN A 9 -15.72 -14.31 16.24
CA ASN A 9 -15.95 -14.18 17.68
C ASN A 9 -14.74 -13.58 18.41
N ASP A 10 -13.52 -13.98 18.03
CA ASP A 10 -12.29 -13.40 18.60
C ASP A 10 -12.12 -11.95 18.13
N TYR A 11 -12.43 -11.66 16.86
CA TYR A 11 -12.45 -10.29 16.34
C TYR A 11 -13.42 -9.40 17.13
N ALA A 12 -14.66 -9.84 17.33
CA ALA A 12 -15.65 -9.09 18.11
C ALA A 12 -15.24 -8.93 19.58
N ARG A 13 -14.46 -9.85 20.15
CA ARG A 13 -13.93 -9.71 21.50
C ARG A 13 -12.81 -8.67 21.59
N LEU A 14 -11.90 -8.63 20.61
CA LEU A 14 -10.71 -7.78 20.59
C LEU A 14 -10.97 -6.37 20.05
N TYR A 15 -11.87 -6.23 19.08
CA TYR A 15 -12.13 -5.00 18.34
C TYR A 15 -13.55 -4.48 18.56
N ASN A 16 -14.20 -4.84 19.67
CA ASN A 16 -15.48 -4.19 20.02
C ASN A 16 -15.27 -2.72 20.37
N CYS A 17 -16.25 -1.92 19.97
CA CYS A 17 -16.33 -0.50 20.30
C CYS A 17 -17.33 -0.22 21.44
N THR A 18 -17.76 -1.25 22.18
CA THR A 18 -18.77 -1.12 23.24
C THR A 18 -18.36 -0.20 24.38
N ASN A 19 -17.05 -0.11 24.65
CA ASN A 19 -16.50 0.76 25.70
C ASN A 19 -16.01 2.12 25.18
N PHE A 20 -16.13 2.40 23.87
CA PHE A 20 -15.64 3.63 23.26
C PHE A 20 -16.80 4.39 22.62
N ASN A 21 -17.13 5.57 23.16
CA ASN A 21 -18.11 6.45 22.55
C ASN A 21 -17.39 7.49 21.68
N VAL A 22 -17.59 7.39 20.38
CA VAL A 22 -16.98 8.27 19.36
C VAL A 22 -17.27 9.75 19.63
N ASN A 23 -18.40 10.06 20.26
CA ASN A 23 -18.82 11.43 20.55
C ASN A 23 -18.18 12.03 21.82
N LEU A 24 -17.38 11.27 22.56
CA LEU A 24 -16.63 11.79 23.73
C LEU A 24 -15.64 12.89 23.33
N VAL A 25 -15.04 12.77 22.13
CA VAL A 25 -14.14 13.77 21.58
C VAL A 25 -14.89 14.57 20.51
N PRO A 26 -15.00 15.90 20.63
CA PRO A 26 -15.67 16.72 19.63
C PRO A 26 -14.95 16.61 18.28
N TYR A 27 -15.72 16.71 17.22
CA TYR A 27 -15.25 16.55 15.83
C TYR A 27 -14.06 17.46 15.51
N GLU A 28 -14.11 18.73 15.93
CA GLU A 28 -13.05 19.71 15.69
C GLU A 28 -11.68 19.28 16.25
N ASN A 29 -11.65 18.48 17.31
CA ASN A 29 -10.41 17.98 17.90
C ASN A 29 -9.91 16.67 17.26
N ARG A 30 -10.73 16.03 16.40
CA ARG A 30 -10.40 14.78 15.70
C ARG A 30 -9.95 15.01 14.27
N VAL A 31 -10.33 16.13 13.67
CA VAL A 31 -9.96 16.44 12.30
C VAL A 31 -8.56 17.03 12.26
N HIS A 32 -7.71 16.43 11.44
CA HIS A 32 -6.37 16.93 11.16
C HIS A 32 -6.32 17.46 9.73
N GLU A 33 -7.00 18.58 9.49
CA GLU A 33 -7.22 19.13 8.14
C GLU A 33 -5.93 19.30 7.34
N PHE A 34 -4.91 19.88 7.96
CA PHE A 34 -3.61 20.11 7.31
C PHE A 34 -2.96 18.80 6.85
N HIS A 35 -2.97 17.78 7.71
CA HIS A 35 -2.37 16.49 7.41
C HIS A 35 -3.13 15.78 6.27
N SER A 36 -4.46 15.78 6.35
CA SER A 36 -5.31 15.17 5.34
C SER A 36 -5.19 15.81 3.96
N TRP A 37 -5.21 17.14 3.88
CA TRP A 37 -5.03 17.85 2.61
C TRP A 37 -3.65 17.62 2.01
N MET A 38 -2.62 17.57 2.84
CA MET A 38 -1.26 17.25 2.40
C MET A 38 -1.21 15.84 1.78
N LEU A 39 -1.79 14.83 2.44
CA LEU A 39 -1.83 13.46 1.93
C LEU A 39 -2.57 13.34 0.59
N ILE A 40 -3.77 13.93 0.48
CA ILE A 40 -4.56 13.89 -0.76
C ILE A 40 -3.81 14.58 -1.91
N THR A 41 -3.19 15.74 -1.64
CA THR A 41 -2.45 16.48 -2.66
C THR A 41 -1.23 15.70 -3.15
N LEU A 42 -0.47 15.10 -2.22
CA LEU A 42 0.68 14.26 -2.56
C LEU A 42 0.26 13.00 -3.34
N PHE A 43 -0.84 12.36 -2.93
CA PHE A 43 -1.42 11.23 -3.66
C PHE A 43 -1.71 11.60 -5.12
N VAL A 44 -2.41 12.71 -5.37
CA VAL A 44 -2.74 13.14 -6.74
C VAL A 44 -1.47 13.40 -7.55
N ILE A 45 -0.47 14.07 -6.96
CA ILE A 45 0.79 14.36 -7.65
C ILE A 45 1.53 13.08 -7.99
N PHE A 46 1.70 12.16 -7.03
CA PHE A 46 2.44 10.91 -7.27
C PHE A 46 1.72 9.99 -8.23
N GLU A 47 0.40 9.83 -8.13
CA GLU A 47 -0.37 8.99 -9.05
C GLU A 47 -0.27 9.50 -10.49
N LEU A 48 -0.36 10.82 -10.70
CA LEU A 48 -0.18 11.44 -12.01
C LEU A 48 1.24 11.24 -12.58
N LEU A 49 2.27 11.23 -11.73
CA LEU A 49 3.65 10.96 -12.14
C LEU A 49 3.89 9.46 -12.41
N TYR A 50 3.20 8.57 -11.70
CA TYR A 50 3.33 7.13 -11.89
C TYR A 50 2.75 6.68 -13.24
N ILE A 51 1.59 7.20 -13.65
CA ILE A 51 0.93 6.81 -14.90
C ILE A 51 1.87 6.84 -16.14
N PRO A 52 2.56 7.95 -16.47
CA PRO A 52 3.46 7.99 -17.63
C PRO A 52 4.68 7.07 -17.47
N CYS A 53 5.20 6.93 -16.25
CA CYS A 53 6.29 6.01 -15.95
C CYS A 53 5.89 4.56 -16.24
N MET A 54 4.71 4.16 -15.79
CA MET A 54 4.15 2.82 -15.99
C MET A 54 3.89 2.53 -17.47
N LEU A 55 3.33 3.49 -18.22
CA LEU A 55 3.14 3.37 -19.66
C LEU A 55 4.45 3.20 -20.43
N SER A 56 5.52 3.87 -19.98
CA SER A 56 6.86 3.73 -20.56
C SER A 56 7.44 2.35 -20.29
N MET A 57 7.36 1.88 -19.04
CA MET A 57 7.87 0.55 -18.65
C MET A 57 7.11 -0.60 -19.31
N TYR A 58 5.80 -0.46 -19.52
CA TYR A 58 4.96 -1.47 -20.18
C TYR A 58 5.51 -1.86 -21.56
N LYS A 59 6.08 -0.91 -22.31
CA LYS A 59 6.67 -1.16 -23.64
C LYS A 59 7.94 -2.03 -23.59
N HIS A 60 8.59 -2.11 -22.44
CA HIS A 60 9.87 -2.80 -22.24
C HIS A 60 9.75 -4.06 -21.37
N LEU A 61 8.54 -4.58 -21.16
CA LEU A 61 8.26 -5.80 -20.37
C LEU A 61 8.93 -7.08 -20.87
N SER A 62 9.57 -7.05 -22.05
CA SER A 62 10.42 -8.16 -22.51
C SER A 62 11.60 -8.41 -21.56
N ASN A 63 12.13 -7.35 -20.92
CA ASN A 63 13.25 -7.46 -19.98
C ASN A 63 12.74 -7.87 -18.58
N PRO A 64 13.32 -8.90 -17.94
CA PRO A 64 12.88 -9.36 -16.62
C PRO A 64 12.99 -8.27 -15.54
N CYS A 65 14.00 -7.42 -15.63
CA CYS A 65 14.15 -6.24 -14.77
C CYS A 65 12.96 -5.27 -14.89
N TYR A 66 12.52 -4.95 -16.11
CA TYR A 66 11.34 -4.09 -16.32
C TYR A 66 10.04 -4.74 -15.85
N LYS A 67 9.93 -6.07 -15.89
CA LYS A 67 8.78 -6.78 -15.28
C LYS A 67 8.71 -6.56 -13.77
N LEU A 68 9.85 -6.63 -13.07
CA LEU A 68 9.93 -6.37 -11.64
C LEU A 68 9.63 -4.90 -11.31
N LEU A 69 10.22 -3.95 -12.05
CA LEU A 69 9.91 -2.53 -11.84
C LEU A 69 8.44 -2.22 -12.09
N PHE A 70 7.82 -2.83 -13.10
CA PHE A 70 6.40 -2.68 -13.37
C PHE A 70 5.55 -3.27 -12.24
N TYR A 71 5.90 -4.44 -11.71
CA TYR A 71 5.21 -5.03 -10.56
C TYR A 71 5.29 -4.14 -9.32
N ILE A 72 6.47 -3.60 -9.02
CA ILE A 72 6.68 -2.67 -7.89
C ILE A 72 5.81 -1.43 -8.09
N GLY A 73 5.85 -0.81 -9.27
CA GLY A 73 5.07 0.40 -9.55
C GLY A 73 3.54 0.19 -9.48
N VAL A 74 3.02 -0.95 -9.93
CA VAL A 74 1.59 -1.27 -9.75
C VAL A 74 1.26 -1.42 -8.26
N THR A 75 2.13 -2.09 -7.50
CA THR A 75 1.94 -2.32 -6.07
C THR A 75 1.95 -0.99 -5.30
N ASP A 76 2.87 -0.08 -5.61
CA ASP A 76 2.95 1.24 -4.98
C ASP A 76 1.70 2.09 -5.28
N MET A 77 1.21 2.12 -6.53
CA MET A 77 -0.04 2.80 -6.86
C MET A 77 -1.23 2.27 -6.04
N LEU A 78 -1.33 0.95 -5.84
CA LEU A 78 -2.37 0.35 -5.00
C LEU A 78 -2.22 0.71 -3.51
N VAL A 79 -0.99 0.75 -3.00
CA VAL A 79 -0.69 1.16 -1.62
C VAL A 79 -1.00 2.63 -1.40
N MET A 80 -0.73 3.50 -2.38
CA MET A 80 -1.00 4.93 -2.33
C MET A 80 -2.51 5.25 -2.30
N LEU A 81 -3.35 4.42 -2.93
CA LEU A 81 -4.80 4.55 -2.79
C LEU A 81 -5.27 4.40 -1.33
N MET A 82 -4.68 3.46 -0.59
CA MET A 82 -5.04 3.23 0.81
C MET A 82 -4.37 4.25 1.73
N ASN A 83 -3.05 4.42 1.62
CA ASN A 83 -2.30 5.26 2.55
C ASN A 83 -2.43 6.76 2.27
N GLY A 84 -2.64 7.15 1.02
CA GLY A 84 -2.79 8.55 0.61
C GLY A 84 -4.25 8.98 0.56
N LEU A 85 -5.03 8.38 -0.34
CA LEU A 85 -6.41 8.81 -0.60
C LEU A 85 -7.36 8.42 0.54
N GLU A 86 -7.42 7.13 0.91
CA GLU A 86 -8.33 6.65 1.96
C GLU A 86 -7.99 7.28 3.32
N THR A 87 -6.73 7.24 3.75
CA THR A 87 -6.30 7.90 5.00
C THR A 87 -6.57 9.42 4.98
N GLY A 88 -6.33 10.08 3.85
CA GLY A 88 -6.62 11.50 3.69
C GLY A 88 -8.11 11.81 3.89
N ILE A 89 -9.00 11.05 3.25
CA ILE A 89 -10.45 11.19 3.37
C ILE A 89 -10.92 10.89 4.80
N LEU A 90 -10.44 9.80 5.40
CA LEU A 90 -10.78 9.42 6.78
C LEU A 90 -10.35 10.51 7.77
N GLY A 91 -9.18 11.13 7.56
CA GLY A 91 -8.70 12.23 8.39
C GLY A 91 -9.51 13.52 8.23
N LEU A 92 -10.06 13.82 7.05
CA LEU A 92 -11.00 14.94 6.85
C LEU A 92 -12.32 14.70 7.58
N MET A 93 -12.78 13.45 7.62
CA MET A 93 -13.98 13.05 8.37
C MET A 93 -13.74 12.94 9.87
N GLY A 94 -12.49 13.06 10.35
CA GLY A 94 -12.13 12.78 11.74
C GLY A 94 -12.53 11.36 12.17
N ALA A 95 -12.54 10.43 11.21
CA ALA A 95 -13.03 9.08 11.39
C ALA A 95 -12.05 8.29 12.26
N VAL A 96 -12.58 7.61 13.26
CA VAL A 96 -11.82 6.69 14.11
C VAL A 96 -12.14 5.25 13.72
N PHE A 97 -11.36 4.31 14.22
CA PHE A 97 -11.57 2.87 13.97
C PHE A 97 -13.04 2.44 14.16
N CYS A 98 -13.71 2.97 15.17
CA CYS A 98 -15.09 2.61 15.51
C CYS A 98 -16.17 3.16 14.55
N ASP A 99 -15.85 4.14 13.70
CA ASP A 99 -16.79 4.63 12.69
C ASP A 99 -16.90 3.65 11.51
N TYR A 100 -15.75 3.13 11.05
CA TYR A 100 -15.67 2.21 9.91
C TYR A 100 -14.71 1.04 10.18
N PRO A 101 -15.00 0.17 11.17
CA PRO A 101 -14.05 -0.83 11.66
C PRO A 101 -13.69 -1.90 10.62
N THR A 102 -14.65 -2.28 9.76
CA THR A 102 -14.41 -3.24 8.69
C THR A 102 -13.54 -2.64 7.60
N LEU A 103 -13.85 -1.42 7.14
CA LEU A 103 -13.09 -0.72 6.12
C LEU A 103 -11.65 -0.49 6.58
N ILE A 104 -11.45 0.16 7.74
CA ILE A 104 -10.12 0.49 8.28
C ILE A 104 -9.28 -0.76 8.55
N TYR A 105 -9.89 -1.83 9.07
CA TYR A 105 -9.17 -3.08 9.32
C TYR A 105 -8.76 -3.80 8.04
N THR A 106 -9.65 -3.84 7.04
CA THR A 106 -9.41 -4.53 5.78
C THR A 106 -8.41 -3.77 4.91
N SER A 107 -8.58 -2.45 4.74
CA SER A 107 -7.63 -1.61 4.01
C SER A 107 -6.25 -1.63 4.66
N GLY A 108 -6.16 -1.46 5.98
CA GLY A 108 -4.89 -1.56 6.70
C GLY A 108 -4.20 -2.93 6.53
N SER A 109 -4.96 -4.02 6.52
CA SER A 109 -4.42 -5.36 6.28
C SER A 109 -3.90 -5.54 4.84
N ILE A 110 -4.63 -5.02 3.85
CA ILE A 110 -4.25 -5.10 2.43
C ILE A 110 -3.01 -4.23 2.18
N GLY A 111 -3.03 -2.99 2.66
CA GLY A 111 -1.90 -2.06 2.55
C GLY A 111 -0.62 -2.63 3.13
N LEU A 112 -0.68 -3.24 4.33
CA LEU A 112 0.48 -3.89 4.93
C LEU A 112 0.98 -5.09 4.10
N SER A 113 0.07 -5.89 3.55
CA SER A 113 0.42 -7.04 2.71
C SER A 113 1.11 -6.60 1.42
N LEU A 114 0.59 -5.54 0.78
CA LEU A 114 1.19 -4.95 -0.41
C LEU A 114 2.56 -4.34 -0.12
N TRP A 115 2.74 -3.67 1.03
CA TRP A 115 4.04 -3.15 1.44
C TRP A 115 5.09 -4.28 1.56
N PHE A 116 4.76 -5.39 2.23
CA PHE A 116 5.68 -6.53 2.29
C PHE A 116 5.99 -7.10 0.91
N ALA A 117 4.99 -7.17 0.03
CA ALA A 117 5.16 -7.65 -1.34
C ALA A 117 6.09 -6.74 -2.15
N GLU A 118 5.92 -5.42 -2.02
CA GLU A 118 6.76 -4.42 -2.65
C GLU A 118 8.21 -4.51 -2.17
N THR A 119 8.46 -4.45 -0.86
CA THR A 119 9.82 -4.54 -0.30
C THR A 119 10.53 -5.84 -0.70
N SER A 120 9.78 -6.96 -0.79
CA SER A 120 10.35 -8.21 -1.26
C SER A 120 10.77 -8.15 -2.74
N ALA A 121 10.00 -7.46 -3.59
CA ALA A 121 10.31 -7.28 -5.00
C ALA A 121 11.48 -6.31 -5.21
N GLU A 122 11.58 -5.25 -4.41
CA GLU A 122 12.73 -4.35 -4.40
C GLU A 122 14.03 -5.08 -4.03
N LEU A 123 13.97 -5.97 -3.03
CA LEU A 123 15.10 -6.80 -2.65
C LEU A 123 15.53 -7.73 -3.80
N LEU A 124 14.57 -8.37 -4.48
CA LEU A 124 14.85 -9.19 -5.66
C LEU A 124 15.49 -8.38 -6.79
N LEU A 125 15.02 -7.15 -7.01
CA LEU A 125 15.57 -6.24 -8.00
C LEU A 125 17.01 -5.84 -7.65
N ALA A 126 17.29 -5.54 -6.37
CA ALA A 126 18.64 -5.22 -5.90
C ALA A 126 19.59 -6.41 -6.10
N ILE A 127 19.15 -7.63 -5.80
CA ILE A 127 19.92 -8.85 -6.05
C ILE A 127 20.19 -9.02 -7.55
N ASN A 128 19.19 -8.82 -8.42
CA ASN A 128 19.38 -8.88 -9.87
C ASN A 128 20.46 -7.89 -10.34
N ARG A 129 20.46 -6.66 -9.85
CA ARG A 129 21.47 -5.65 -10.19
C ARG A 129 22.87 -5.99 -9.69
N CYS A 130 22.99 -6.52 -8.47
CA CYS A 130 24.27 -6.99 -7.95
C CYS A 130 24.82 -8.16 -8.78
N LEU A 131 23.98 -9.10 -9.20
CA LEU A 131 24.39 -10.23 -10.02
C LEU A 131 24.77 -9.83 -11.45
N GLU A 132 24.05 -8.88 -12.05
CA GLU A 132 24.43 -8.30 -13.36
C GLU A 132 25.85 -7.69 -13.32
N LEU A 133 26.23 -7.06 -12.21
CA LEU A 133 27.57 -6.46 -12.03
C LEU A 133 28.66 -7.51 -11.73
N LEU A 134 28.36 -8.53 -10.94
CA LEU A 134 29.35 -9.53 -10.50
C LEU A 134 29.54 -10.66 -11.50
N ASN A 135 28.45 -11.20 -12.06
CA ASN A 135 28.47 -12.31 -13.00
C ASN A 135 27.23 -12.29 -13.91
N PRO A 136 27.31 -11.61 -15.07
CA PRO A 136 26.17 -11.44 -15.97
C PRO A 136 25.63 -12.76 -16.56
N LYS A 137 26.45 -13.82 -16.62
CA LYS A 137 26.00 -15.14 -17.08
C LYS A 137 25.06 -15.79 -16.07
N LEU A 138 25.42 -15.73 -14.78
CA LEU A 138 24.58 -16.26 -13.70
C LEU A 138 23.27 -15.48 -13.56
N ALA A 139 23.32 -14.14 -13.71
CA ALA A 139 22.12 -13.31 -13.70
C ALA A 139 21.14 -13.71 -14.83
N HIS A 140 21.68 -13.92 -16.03
CA HIS A 140 20.89 -14.36 -17.17
C HIS A 140 20.30 -15.77 -16.96
N ASP A 141 21.03 -16.72 -16.36
CA ASP A 141 20.50 -18.07 -16.13
C ASP A 141 19.40 -18.11 -15.05
N ILE A 142 19.47 -17.24 -14.02
CA ILE A 142 18.49 -17.18 -12.93
C ILE A 142 17.23 -16.40 -13.34
N PHE A 143 17.38 -15.24 -13.98
CA PHE A 143 16.26 -14.31 -14.22
C PHE A 143 15.67 -14.40 -15.63
N LYS A 144 16.26 -15.20 -16.54
CA LYS A 144 15.68 -15.47 -17.87
C LYS A 144 14.81 -16.73 -17.90
N GLY A 145 14.34 -17.18 -16.74
CA GLY A 145 13.31 -18.22 -16.67
C GLY A 145 12.11 -17.82 -17.54
N ASN A 146 11.89 -18.61 -18.60
CA ASN A 146 10.96 -18.44 -19.73
C ASN A 146 9.82 -17.44 -19.53
#